data_AF-A0A8J7LMT3-F1
#
_entry.id   AF-A0A8J7LMT3-F1
#
_cell.length_a   1.000
_cell.length_b   1.000
_cell.length_c   1.000
_cell.angle_alpha   90.00
_cell.angle_beta   90.00
_cell.angle_gamma   90.00
#
_symmetry.space_group_name_H-M   'P 1'
#
loop_
_entity.id
_entity.type
_entity.pdbx_description
1 polymer ?
#
loop_
_entity_poly.entity_id
_entity_poly.type
_entity_poly.pdbx_seq_one_letter_code
_entity_poly.pdbx_strand_id
1 'polypeptide(L)'
;MITATNVKNGVNVDQLVETIETVQQNPELAKFEFRSKNNWIDGGHCVSSIKSFYGVGQEDTTRQETFTMECDHPNVLLGNDKAPTPPEVVLHALGSCLTAAMTYHAAAHGIDIEGAESTLEGGIDLQGFLGLDPEIRKGFNGITFKLKVKSDATVEQLENLAKFSPVFDMISNPTPVSIEIVK
;
A
#
# COMPACT_ATOMS: atom_id res chain seq x y z
N MET A 1 35.02 11.79 -15.20
CA MET A 1 34.99 11.02 -13.94
C MET A 1 33.70 10.23 -13.95
N ILE A 2 33.76 8.91 -13.73
CA ILE A 2 32.55 8.08 -13.64
C ILE A 2 32.04 8.24 -12.20
N THR A 3 31.00 9.05 -12.00
CA THR A 3 30.31 9.12 -10.71
C THR A 3 29.49 7.84 -10.56
N ALA A 4 29.85 7.02 -9.59
CA ALA A 4 29.04 5.86 -9.21
C ALA A 4 27.69 6.34 -8.68
N THR A 5 26.59 5.69 -9.09
CA THR A 5 25.24 6.03 -8.64
C THR A 5 25.15 5.89 -7.11
N ASN A 6 24.69 6.94 -6.42
CA ASN A 6 24.50 6.92 -4.98
C ASN A 6 23.25 6.09 -4.63
N VAL A 7 23.46 4.80 -4.34
CA VAL A 7 22.39 3.87 -4.02
C VAL A 7 22.44 3.50 -2.54
N LYS A 8 21.31 3.66 -1.84
CA LYS A 8 21.15 3.26 -0.44
C LYS A 8 19.86 2.48 -0.24
N ASN A 9 19.94 1.30 0.40
CA ASN A 9 18.81 0.39 0.59
C ASN A 9 18.08 0.02 -0.74
N GLY A 10 18.80 0.00 -1.86
CA GLY A 10 18.22 -0.22 -3.20
C GLY A 10 17.55 1.01 -3.83
N VAL A 11 17.60 2.18 -3.17
CA VAL A 11 17.04 3.46 -3.65
C VAL A 11 18.15 4.29 -4.29
N ASN A 12 17.92 4.81 -5.50
CA ASN A 12 18.78 5.84 -6.09
C ASN A 12 18.51 7.18 -5.37
N VAL A 13 19.40 7.55 -4.45
CA VAL A 13 19.23 8.73 -3.59
C VAL A 13 19.34 10.02 -4.41
N ASP A 14 20.21 10.05 -5.42
CA ASP A 14 20.37 11.22 -6.28
C ASP A 14 19.06 11.53 -7.04
N GLN A 15 18.43 10.49 -7.61
CA GLN A 15 17.14 10.63 -8.30
C GLN A 15 16.01 11.02 -7.34
N LEU A 16 16.04 10.53 -6.10
CA LEU A 16 15.05 10.92 -5.08
C LEU A 16 15.16 12.41 -4.76
N VAL A 17 16.37 12.93 -4.56
CA VAL A 17 16.61 14.36 -4.31
C VAL A 17 16.16 15.21 -5.49
N GLU A 18 16.52 14.82 -6.72
CA GLU A 18 16.09 15.50 -7.94
C GLU A 18 14.55 15.55 -8.07
N THR A 19 13.89 14.45 -7.70
CA THR A 19 12.42 14.37 -7.69
C THR A 19 11.82 15.35 -6.69
N ILE A 20 12.39 15.46 -5.49
CA ILE A 20 11.94 16.40 -4.45
C ILE A 20 12.11 17.84 -4.94
N GLU A 21 13.27 18.20 -5.49
CA GLU A 21 13.52 19.54 -6.02
C GLU A 21 12.56 19.90 -7.16
N THR A 22 12.31 18.95 -8.06
CA THR A 22 11.37 19.11 -9.17
C THR A 22 9.95 19.38 -8.66
N VAL A 23 9.49 18.63 -7.65
CA VAL A 23 8.19 18.84 -7.01
C VAL A 23 8.14 20.18 -6.25
N GLN A 24 9.21 20.59 -5.58
CA GLN A 24 9.27 21.89 -4.90
C GLN A 24 9.13 23.06 -5.89
N GLN A 25 9.73 22.94 -7.07
CA GLN A 25 9.63 23.94 -8.14
C GLN A 25 8.27 23.91 -8.85
N ASN A 26 7.67 22.73 -9.00
CA ASN A 26 6.35 22.57 -9.61
C ASN A 26 5.49 21.55 -8.83
N PRO A 27 4.76 22.00 -7.78
CA PRO A 27 3.98 21.11 -6.91
C PRO A 27 2.90 20.30 -7.62
N GLU A 28 2.43 20.76 -8.78
CA GLU A 28 1.44 20.03 -9.58
C GLU A 28 1.95 18.66 -10.06
N LEU A 29 3.27 18.50 -10.21
CA LEU A 29 3.87 17.23 -10.62
C LEU A 29 3.72 16.12 -9.56
N ALA A 30 3.42 16.48 -8.31
CA ALA A 30 3.15 15.53 -7.24
C ALA A 30 1.68 15.06 -7.19
N LYS A 31 0.81 15.52 -8.09
CA LYS A 31 -0.57 15.05 -8.17
C LYS A 31 -0.63 13.75 -8.97
N PHE A 32 -1.15 12.71 -8.33
CA PHE A 32 -1.32 11.39 -8.92
C PHE A 32 -2.77 10.93 -8.80
N GLU A 33 -3.23 10.21 -9.83
CA GLU A 33 -4.49 9.49 -9.82
C GLU A 33 -4.22 8.02 -10.14
N PHE A 34 -4.36 7.15 -9.13
CA PHE A 34 -4.18 5.71 -9.28
C PHE A 34 -5.50 5.04 -9.63
N ARG A 35 -5.46 4.03 -10.51
CA ARG A 35 -6.66 3.38 -11.03
C ARG A 35 -6.56 1.86 -10.95
N SER A 36 -7.70 1.25 -10.70
CA SER A 36 -7.91 -0.21 -10.77
C SER A 36 -9.27 -0.47 -11.43
N LYS A 37 -9.35 -1.56 -12.19
CA LYS A 37 -10.62 -2.10 -12.69
C LYS A 37 -10.83 -3.47 -12.06
N ASN A 38 -12.05 -3.79 -11.67
CA ASN A 38 -12.38 -5.10 -11.09
C ASN A 38 -13.49 -5.77 -11.90
N ASN A 39 -13.33 -7.07 -12.17
CA ASN A 39 -14.33 -7.89 -12.84
C ASN A 39 -14.74 -9.02 -11.89
N TRP A 40 -16.03 -9.12 -11.63
CA TRP A 40 -16.61 -10.26 -10.92
C TRP A 40 -16.57 -11.51 -11.81
N ILE A 41 -16.27 -12.67 -11.21
CA ILE A 41 -16.31 -13.98 -11.89
C ILE A 41 -17.53 -14.76 -11.40
N ASP A 42 -17.49 -15.22 -10.15
CA ASP A 42 -18.56 -15.96 -9.48
C ASP A 42 -18.40 -15.82 -7.96
N GLY A 43 -19.47 -16.08 -7.19
CA GLY A 43 -19.40 -16.04 -5.72
C GLY A 43 -18.69 -14.80 -5.17
N GLY A 44 -17.71 -15.02 -4.30
CA GLY A 44 -16.79 -14.00 -3.78
C GLY A 44 -15.50 -13.82 -4.61
N HIS A 45 -15.38 -14.46 -5.77
CA HIS A 45 -14.21 -14.45 -6.64
C HIS A 45 -14.28 -13.29 -7.65
N CYS A 46 -13.21 -12.48 -7.69
CA CYS A 46 -13.05 -11.41 -8.67
C CYS A 46 -11.59 -11.20 -9.06
N VAL A 47 -11.38 -10.53 -10.19
CA VAL A 47 -10.04 -10.19 -10.69
C VAL A 47 -9.92 -8.70 -10.92
N SER A 48 -8.94 -8.10 -10.27
CA SER A 48 -8.53 -6.71 -10.47
C SER A 48 -7.46 -6.62 -11.55
N SER A 49 -7.50 -5.55 -12.34
CA SER A 49 -6.51 -5.20 -13.36
C SER A 49 -6.00 -3.78 -13.11
N ILE A 50 -4.69 -3.62 -13.03
CA ILE A 50 -4.00 -2.36 -12.73
C ILE A 50 -3.02 -2.07 -13.85
N LYS A 51 -3.22 -0.95 -14.54
CA LYS A 51 -2.33 -0.50 -15.62
C LYS A 51 -2.12 1.01 -15.57
N SER A 52 -3.11 1.80 -15.98
CA SER A 52 -2.95 3.26 -16.10
C SER A 52 -2.97 3.98 -14.75
N PHE A 53 -2.27 5.12 -14.71
CA PHE A 53 -2.37 6.14 -13.67
C PHE A 53 -2.06 7.50 -14.30
N TYR A 54 -2.55 8.57 -13.72
CA TYR A 54 -2.10 9.93 -14.03
C TYR A 54 -1.02 10.33 -13.02
N GLY A 55 0.05 10.98 -13.48
CA GLY A 55 1.12 11.47 -12.62
C GLY A 55 2.11 12.32 -13.39
N VAL A 56 2.84 13.19 -12.69
CA VAL A 56 3.88 14.04 -13.31
C VAL A 56 3.31 14.86 -14.49
N GLY A 57 2.07 15.32 -14.36
CA GLY A 57 1.39 16.17 -15.35
C GLY A 57 0.80 15.44 -16.57
N GLN A 58 0.85 14.11 -16.64
CA GLN A 58 0.38 13.34 -17.81
C GLN A 58 -0.16 11.95 -17.47
N GLU A 59 -0.88 11.34 -18.42
CA GLU A 59 -1.23 9.91 -18.34
C GLU A 59 0.02 9.06 -18.54
N ASP A 60 0.23 8.08 -17.65
CA ASP A 60 1.34 7.15 -17.77
C ASP A 60 1.16 6.23 -18.97
N THR A 61 2.22 6.11 -19.77
CA THR A 61 2.31 5.19 -20.91
C THR A 61 3.49 4.23 -20.76
N THR A 62 4.22 4.29 -19.64
CA THR A 62 5.46 3.53 -19.44
C THR A 62 5.21 2.07 -19.06
N ARG A 63 4.09 1.79 -18.37
CA ARG A 63 3.68 0.41 -18.04
C ARG A 63 3.28 -0.39 -19.28
N GLN A 64 4.14 -1.33 -19.66
CA GLN A 64 3.91 -2.22 -20.81
C GLN A 64 2.80 -3.23 -20.53
N GLU A 65 2.88 -3.91 -19.39
CA GLU A 65 1.98 -5.00 -19.00
C GLU A 65 0.91 -4.54 -18.00
N THR A 66 -0.18 -5.31 -17.96
CA THR A 66 -1.24 -5.17 -16.94
C THR A 66 -0.91 -6.07 -15.75
N PHE A 67 -0.91 -5.52 -14.55
CA PHE A 67 -0.85 -6.33 -13.33
C PHE A 67 -2.26 -6.82 -12.97
N THR A 68 -2.36 -8.07 -12.55
CA THR A 68 -3.63 -8.66 -12.10
C THR A 68 -3.51 -9.16 -10.68
N MET A 69 -4.61 -9.06 -9.94
CA MET A 69 -4.72 -9.58 -8.58
C MET A 69 -6.12 -10.15 -8.39
N GLU A 70 -6.20 -11.36 -7.87
CA GLU A 70 -7.46 -12.04 -7.58
C GLU A 70 -7.80 -11.90 -6.11
N CYS A 71 -9.09 -11.87 -5.80
CA CYS A 71 -9.60 -12.06 -4.45
C CYS A 71 -10.64 -13.18 -4.46
N ASP A 72 -10.60 -14.05 -3.46
CA ASP A 72 -11.63 -15.07 -3.19
C ASP A 72 -11.78 -15.21 -1.66
N HIS A 73 -12.47 -16.24 -1.20
CA HIS A 73 -12.65 -16.52 0.22
C HIS A 73 -12.38 -18.00 0.52
N PRO A 74 -11.92 -18.35 1.73
CA PRO A 74 -11.86 -19.74 2.15
C PRO A 74 -13.28 -20.34 2.25
N ASN A 75 -13.38 -21.67 2.27
CA ASN A 75 -14.67 -22.39 2.36
C ASN A 75 -15.55 -21.94 3.53
N VAL A 76 -14.93 -21.64 4.69
CA VAL A 76 -15.66 -21.15 5.88
C VAL A 76 -16.35 -19.80 5.66
N LEU A 77 -15.88 -19.04 4.66
CA LEU A 77 -16.45 -17.78 4.18
C LEU A 77 -17.10 -17.92 2.80
N LEU A 78 -17.56 -19.13 2.45
CA LEU A 78 -18.35 -19.45 1.25
C LEU A 78 -17.62 -19.24 -0.09
N GLY A 79 -16.30 -19.14 -0.09
CA GLY A 79 -15.49 -19.15 -1.31
C GLY A 79 -14.87 -20.52 -1.59
N ASN A 80 -13.90 -20.56 -2.50
CA ASN A 80 -13.26 -21.80 -2.95
C ASN A 80 -11.74 -21.83 -2.66
N ASP A 81 -11.25 -20.93 -1.81
CA ASP A 81 -9.85 -20.83 -1.41
C ASP A 81 -8.88 -20.64 -2.60
N LYS A 82 -9.33 -19.94 -3.66
CA LYS A 82 -8.55 -19.73 -4.89
C LYS A 82 -7.57 -18.56 -4.81
N ALA A 83 -7.82 -17.61 -3.92
CA ALA A 83 -7.06 -16.38 -3.77
C ALA A 83 -7.27 -15.79 -2.36
N PRO A 84 -6.39 -14.88 -1.90
CA PRO A 84 -6.56 -14.22 -0.61
C PRO A 84 -7.88 -13.46 -0.51
N THR A 85 -8.35 -13.29 0.72
CA THR A 85 -9.52 -12.45 1.01
C THR A 85 -9.20 -10.97 0.82
N PRO A 86 -10.19 -10.13 0.46
CA PRO A 86 -9.98 -8.68 0.37
C PRO A 86 -9.36 -8.05 1.64
N PRO A 87 -9.75 -8.43 2.88
CA PRO A 87 -9.07 -7.94 4.09
C PRO A 87 -7.59 -8.33 4.19
N GLU A 88 -7.21 -9.56 3.78
CA GLU A 88 -5.80 -9.97 3.75
C GLU A 88 -5.00 -9.17 2.71
N VAL A 89 -5.61 -8.86 1.56
CA VAL A 89 -5.01 -7.97 0.55
C VAL A 89 -4.80 -6.55 1.10
N VAL A 90 -5.71 -6.04 1.93
CA VAL A 90 -5.52 -4.75 2.63
C VAL A 90 -4.34 -4.80 3.59
N LEU A 91 -4.16 -5.88 4.35
CA LEU A 91 -2.98 -6.06 5.22
C LEU A 91 -1.69 -6.15 4.41
N HIS A 92 -1.70 -6.84 3.27
CA HIS A 92 -0.58 -6.87 2.32
C HIS A 92 -0.22 -5.46 1.84
N ALA A 93 -1.20 -4.67 1.41
CA ALA A 93 -0.98 -3.31 0.93
C ALA A 93 -0.39 -2.41 2.05
N LEU A 94 -0.94 -2.49 3.27
CA LEU A 94 -0.46 -1.75 4.43
C LEU A 94 0.98 -2.12 4.78
N GLY A 95 1.28 -3.41 4.94
CA GLY A 95 2.62 -3.89 5.29
C GLY A 95 3.67 -3.50 4.25
N SER A 96 3.33 -3.63 2.97
CA SER A 96 4.21 -3.23 1.86
C SER A 96 4.49 -1.73 1.87
N CYS A 97 3.44 -0.91 2.08
CA CYS A 97 3.57 0.54 2.04
C CYS A 97 4.34 1.10 3.26
N LEU A 98 4.09 0.59 4.47
CA LEU A 98 4.86 0.94 5.67
C LEU A 98 6.36 0.62 5.50
N THR A 99 6.66 -0.57 4.97
CA THR A 99 8.04 -1.01 4.73
C THR A 99 8.73 -0.13 3.67
N ALA A 100 8.04 0.17 2.56
CA ALA A 100 8.58 1.04 1.51
C ALA A 100 8.81 2.47 2.01
N ALA A 101 7.86 3.06 2.74
CA ALA A 101 8.00 4.39 3.31
C ALA A 101 9.21 4.47 4.26
N MET A 102 9.34 3.51 5.19
CA MET A 102 10.51 3.43 6.06
C MET A 102 11.81 3.37 5.26
N THR A 103 11.87 2.53 4.22
CA THR A 103 13.09 2.30 3.44
C THR A 103 13.50 3.53 2.62
N TYR A 104 12.54 4.19 1.96
CA TYR A 104 12.78 5.40 1.17
C TYR A 104 13.25 6.56 2.04
N HIS A 105 12.58 6.78 3.18
CA HIS A 105 12.97 7.83 4.10
C HIS A 105 14.28 7.50 4.83
N ALA A 106 14.55 6.24 5.18
CA ALA A 106 15.84 5.82 5.72
C ALA A 106 16.98 6.11 4.72
N ALA A 107 16.80 5.78 3.44
CA ALA A 107 17.78 6.05 2.40
C ALA A 107 18.06 7.56 2.27
N ALA A 108 17.02 8.40 2.25
CA ALA A 108 17.15 9.86 2.21
C ALA A 108 17.88 10.44 3.44
N HIS A 109 17.75 9.80 4.60
CA HIS A 109 18.42 10.20 5.85
C HIS A 109 19.81 9.55 6.03
N GLY A 110 20.30 8.79 5.05
CA GLY A 110 21.59 8.13 5.15
C GLY A 110 21.61 6.94 6.12
N ILE A 111 20.46 6.37 6.48
CA ILE A 111 20.32 5.22 7.38
C ILE A 111 20.38 3.92 6.58
N ASP A 112 21.23 2.98 7.00
CA ASP A 112 21.35 1.65 6.41
C ASP A 112 20.30 0.68 6.96
N ILE A 113 19.65 -0.06 6.06
CA ILE A 113 18.72 -1.15 6.37
C ILE A 113 19.28 -2.43 5.74
N GLU A 114 19.77 -3.35 6.56
CA GLU A 114 20.34 -4.62 6.09
C GLU A 114 19.28 -5.70 5.88
N GLY A 115 18.11 -5.55 6.52
CA GLY A 115 17.00 -6.48 6.40
C GLY A 115 15.78 -6.01 7.17
N ALA A 116 14.59 -6.31 6.66
CA ALA A 116 13.33 -5.95 7.27
C ALA A 116 12.29 -7.06 7.03
N GLU A 117 11.58 -7.47 8.09
CA GLU A 117 10.52 -8.48 8.04
C GLU A 117 9.33 -7.98 8.85
N SER A 118 8.13 -7.97 8.25
CA SER A 118 6.91 -7.53 8.94
C SER A 118 5.85 -8.61 9.04
N THR A 119 5.08 -8.55 10.12
CA THR A 119 3.86 -9.35 10.33
C THR A 119 2.70 -8.43 10.69
N LEU A 120 1.52 -8.72 10.15
CA LEU A 120 0.31 -7.95 10.41
C LEU A 120 -0.82 -8.85 10.90
N GLU A 121 -1.54 -8.39 11.90
CA GLU A 121 -2.73 -9.04 12.44
C GLU A 121 -3.86 -8.02 12.51
N GLY A 122 -5.01 -8.35 11.92
CA GLY A 122 -6.21 -7.51 11.95
C GLY A 122 -7.43 -8.32 12.37
N GLY A 123 -8.11 -7.90 13.44
CA GLY A 123 -9.32 -8.56 13.92
C GLY A 123 -10.57 -8.02 13.24
N ILE A 124 -11.54 -8.88 12.92
CA ILE A 124 -12.84 -8.50 12.37
C ILE A 124 -13.95 -9.31 13.04
N ASP A 125 -15.10 -8.68 13.30
CA ASP A 125 -16.31 -9.37 13.73
C ASP A 125 -17.31 -9.39 12.57
N LEU A 126 -17.63 -10.59 12.09
CA LEU A 126 -18.49 -10.78 10.93
C LEU A 126 -19.95 -10.46 11.20
N GLN A 127 -20.38 -10.29 12.45
CA GLN A 127 -21.74 -9.84 12.77
C GLN A 127 -22.08 -8.52 12.08
N GLY A 128 -21.11 -7.61 11.97
CA GLY A 128 -21.29 -6.33 11.26
C GLY A 128 -21.50 -6.51 9.76
N PHE A 129 -20.74 -7.41 9.12
CA PHE A 129 -20.90 -7.75 7.70
C PHE A 129 -22.23 -8.48 7.43
N LEU A 130 -22.58 -9.42 8.30
CA LEU A 130 -23.81 -10.23 8.21
C LEU A 130 -25.08 -9.45 8.59
N GLY A 131 -24.94 -8.21 9.07
CA GLY A 131 -26.07 -7.36 9.47
C GLY A 131 -26.79 -7.84 10.74
N LEU A 132 -26.09 -8.57 11.61
CA LEU A 132 -26.64 -9.12 12.86
C LEU A 132 -26.60 -8.11 14.02
N ASP A 133 -25.61 -7.20 14.01
CA ASP A 133 -25.46 -6.14 15.00
C ASP A 133 -25.03 -4.83 14.30
N PRO A 134 -25.82 -3.75 14.38
CA PRO A 134 -25.50 -2.46 13.74
C PRO A 134 -24.40 -1.68 14.46
N GLU A 135 -24.11 -1.97 15.74
CA GLU A 135 -23.06 -1.29 16.51
C GLU A 135 -21.66 -1.85 16.21
N ILE A 136 -21.61 -3.06 15.62
CA ILE A 136 -20.35 -3.70 15.24
C ILE A 136 -19.88 -3.16 13.88
N ARG A 137 -18.68 -2.56 13.88
CA ARG A 137 -18.07 -2.09 12.63
C ARG A 137 -17.80 -3.26 11.67
N LYS A 138 -17.98 -3.00 10.37
CA LYS A 138 -17.76 -3.99 9.30
C LYS A 138 -16.29 -4.22 8.96
N GLY A 139 -15.40 -3.29 9.28
CA GLY A 139 -13.96 -3.37 8.99
C GLY A 139 -13.15 -3.88 10.19
N PHE A 140 -11.82 -3.85 10.07
CA PHE A 140 -10.93 -4.24 11.16
C PHE A 140 -11.19 -3.46 12.46
N ASN A 141 -11.27 -4.14 13.61
CA ASN A 141 -11.38 -3.51 14.93
C ASN A 141 -10.05 -2.98 15.48
N GLY A 142 -8.95 -3.36 14.83
CA GLY A 142 -7.59 -2.89 15.07
C GLY A 142 -6.64 -3.66 14.18
N ILE A 143 -5.50 -3.05 13.84
CA ILE A 143 -4.42 -3.71 13.12
C ILE A 143 -3.14 -3.53 13.92
N THR A 144 -2.42 -4.62 14.16
CA THR A 144 -1.08 -4.59 14.75
C THR A 144 -0.06 -4.89 13.66
N PHE A 145 0.84 -3.95 13.40
CA PHE A 145 2.02 -4.13 12.56
C PHE A 145 3.23 -4.34 13.45
N LYS A 146 3.96 -5.44 13.25
CA LYS A 146 5.26 -5.69 13.90
C LYS A 146 6.33 -5.76 12.83
N LEU A 147 7.41 -5.03 13.03
CA LEU A 147 8.53 -4.98 12.11
C LEU A 147 9.82 -5.34 12.83
N LYS A 148 10.54 -6.33 12.30
CA LYS A 148 11.91 -6.65 12.69
C LYS A 148 12.83 -6.02 11.67
N VAL A 149 13.74 -5.16 12.11
CA VAL A 149 14.70 -4.46 11.25
C VAL A 149 16.12 -4.71 11.74
N LYS A 150 17.03 -5.00 10.82
CA LYS A 150 18.47 -5.01 11.06
C LYS A 150 19.05 -3.66 10.59
N SER A 151 19.33 -2.78 11.54
CA SER A 151 19.84 -1.41 11.33
C SER A 151 20.43 -0.87 12.63
N ASP A 152 21.35 0.09 12.53
CA ASP A 152 21.88 0.84 13.68
C ASP A 152 20.95 2.00 14.11
N ALA A 153 19.89 2.29 13.36
CA ALA A 153 18.91 3.30 13.72
C ALA A 153 18.04 2.85 14.91
N THR A 154 17.54 3.80 15.69
CA THR A 154 16.64 3.50 16.81
C THR A 154 15.28 3.06 16.32
N VAL A 155 14.56 2.29 17.14
CA VAL A 155 13.18 1.87 16.84
C VAL A 155 12.27 3.06 16.57
N GLU A 156 12.36 4.11 17.40
CA GLU A 156 11.56 5.33 17.24
C GLU A 156 11.84 6.04 15.91
N GLN A 157 13.10 6.10 15.48
CA GLN A 157 13.44 6.66 14.17
C GLN A 157 12.76 5.85 13.06
N LEU A 158 12.88 4.53 13.07
CA LEU A 158 12.29 3.66 12.04
C LEU A 158 10.76 3.74 12.01
N GLU A 159 10.12 3.78 13.19
CA GLU A 159 8.66 3.95 13.30
C GLU A 159 8.20 5.28 12.69
N ASN A 160 8.91 6.37 12.97
CA ASN A 160 8.57 7.68 12.41
C ASN A 160 8.73 7.72 10.89
N LEU A 161 9.75 7.05 10.34
CA LEU A 161 9.94 6.93 8.90
C LEU A 161 8.84 6.07 8.25
N ALA A 162 8.41 4.98 8.91
CA ALA A 162 7.33 4.12 8.41
C ALA A 162 5.98 4.87 8.32
N LYS A 163 5.69 5.77 9.27
CA LYS A 163 4.44 6.54 9.34
C LYS A 163 4.22 7.52 8.17
N PHE A 164 5.22 7.74 7.31
CA PHE A 164 5.05 8.46 6.05
C PHE A 164 4.25 7.67 5.00
N SER A 165 3.87 6.42 5.29
CA SER A 165 3.07 5.57 4.40
C SER A 165 1.69 6.16 4.07
N PRO A 166 1.37 6.39 2.77
CA PRO A 166 0.04 6.80 2.36
C PRO A 166 -1.06 5.78 2.70
N VAL A 167 -0.76 4.48 2.64
CA VAL A 167 -1.76 3.44 2.98
C VAL A 167 -2.04 3.42 4.49
N PHE A 168 -1.03 3.69 5.32
CA PHE A 168 -1.25 3.87 6.76
C PHE A 168 -2.19 5.06 7.02
N ASP A 169 -1.98 6.19 6.34
CA ASP A 169 -2.90 7.33 6.40
C ASP A 169 -4.32 6.95 5.96
N MET A 170 -4.48 6.32 4.80
CA MET A 170 -5.79 5.89 4.26
C MET A 170 -6.56 4.96 5.22
N ILE A 171 -5.86 4.15 6.02
CA ILE A 171 -6.48 3.19 6.96
C ILE A 171 -6.75 3.82 8.32
N SER A 172 -5.88 4.72 8.78
CA SER A 172 -5.97 5.34 10.11
C SER A 172 -6.89 6.57 10.13
N ASN A 173 -7.18 7.15 8.97
CA ASN A 173 -8.02 8.34 8.83
C ASN A 173 -9.26 8.08 7.96
N PRO A 174 -10.39 8.78 8.20
CA PRO A 174 -11.57 8.68 7.33
C PRO A 174 -11.29 9.16 5.91
N THR A 175 -11.33 8.25 4.94
CA THR A 175 -11.24 8.56 3.51
C THR A 175 -12.65 8.56 2.90
N PRO A 176 -13.13 9.68 2.32
CA PRO A 176 -14.44 9.70 1.66
C PRO A 176 -14.48 8.74 0.45
N VAL A 177 -15.50 7.88 0.41
CA VAL A 177 -15.75 6.97 -0.71
C VAL A 177 -17.20 7.14 -1.16
N SER A 178 -17.40 7.44 -2.44
CA SER A 178 -18.72 7.45 -3.09
C SER A 178 -18.96 6.13 -3.80
N ILE A 179 -20.20 5.64 -3.74
CA ILE A 179 -20.64 4.44 -4.45
C ILE A 179 -21.69 4.86 -5.47
N GLU A 180 -21.42 4.56 -6.74
CA GLU A 180 -22.36 4.74 -7.85
C GLU A 180 -22.62 3.38 -8.51
N ILE A 181 -23.89 3.06 -8.73
CA ILE A 181 -24.31 1.79 -9.36
C ILE A 181 -25.03 2.12 -10.67
N VAL A 182 -24.46 1.66 -11.78
CA VAL A 182 -25.04 1.76 -13.13
C VAL A 182 -25.57 0.39 -13.53
N LYS A 183 -26.75 0.34 -14.17
CA LYS A 183 -27.41 -0.88 -14.64
C LYS A 183 -27.55 -0.90 -16.14
#